data_AF-A0AAN9UB86-F1
#
_entry.id   AF-A0AAN9UB86-F1
#
_cell.length_a   1.000
_cell.length_b   1.000
_cell.length_c   1.000
_cell.angle_alpha   90.00
_cell.angle_beta   90.00
_cell.angle_gamma   90.00
#
_symmetry.space_group_name_H-M   'P 1'
#
loop_
_entity.id
_entity.type
_entity.pdbx_description
1 polymer ?
#
loop_
_entity_poly.entity_id
_entity_poly.type
_entity_poly.pdbx_seq_one_letter_code
_entity_poly.pdbx_strand_id
1 'polypeptide(L)'
;MATHHPSTSHNRTTIETYGYVRTADPSEPPYLELMESLLVGAGNLNSSSGGDWAHFRISLATDSSVEICRYSVSRARRSYFTTKIDLDQLGPGSPRMKHRDLVVDNCRSAGVDLRRLRALGLNLVANEEAATAAENAFDARGLEWDGEGDRMADLVRVFTAYAVAVLTAYNRLFDDNPLLIGQVKMLQNYQSEFGGAAIDKISILTRKVPSLQYQRGLFIVSHLRRK
;
A
#
# COMPACT_ATOMS: atom_id res chain seq x y z
N MET A 1 -7.83 14.09 40.61
CA MET A 1 -7.71 12.89 39.75
C MET A 1 -8.34 13.20 38.41
N ALA A 2 -7.54 13.51 37.40
CA ALA A 2 -8.03 13.74 36.05
C ALA A 2 -8.26 12.38 35.39
N THR A 3 -9.52 12.07 35.08
CA THR A 3 -9.90 10.90 34.30
C THR A 3 -9.38 11.07 32.89
N HIS A 4 -8.40 10.24 32.51
CA HIS A 4 -8.00 10.09 31.11
C HIS A 4 -9.21 9.57 30.33
N HIS A 5 -9.84 10.44 29.54
CA HIS A 5 -10.65 9.99 28.42
C HIS A 5 -9.69 9.40 27.38
N PRO A 6 -9.85 8.13 26.98
CA PRO A 6 -9.21 7.64 25.77
C PRO A 6 -9.71 8.52 24.62
N SER A 7 -8.79 9.11 23.87
CA SER A 7 -9.15 9.99 22.76
C SER A 7 -10.14 9.27 21.85
N THR A 8 -11.31 9.87 21.76
CA THR A 8 -12.40 9.54 20.85
C THR A 8 -11.85 9.30 19.45
N SER A 9 -12.42 8.32 18.74
CA SER A 9 -12.13 8.04 17.33
C SER A 9 -11.81 9.32 16.58
N HIS A 10 -10.72 9.37 15.83
CA HIS A 10 -10.45 10.49 14.91
C HIS A 10 -11.79 10.80 14.23
N ASN A 11 -12.31 12.03 14.45
CA ASN A 11 -13.62 12.44 13.94
C ASN A 11 -13.76 11.84 12.55
N ARG A 12 -14.82 11.07 12.29
CA ARG A 12 -15.02 10.33 11.03
C ARG A 12 -15.12 11.32 9.87
N THR A 13 -13.99 11.88 9.47
CA THR A 13 -13.83 12.75 8.33
C THR A 13 -13.90 11.88 7.11
N THR A 14 -14.89 12.13 6.30
CA THR A 14 -15.07 11.45 5.02
C THR A 14 -14.49 12.31 3.91
N ILE A 15 -14.22 11.70 2.76
CA ILE A 15 -13.66 12.42 1.62
C ILE A 15 -14.52 13.61 1.16
N GLU A 16 -15.83 13.57 1.38
CA GLU A 16 -16.77 14.62 1.01
C GLU A 16 -16.52 15.91 1.81
N THR A 17 -16.04 15.79 3.04
CA THR A 17 -15.65 16.95 3.88
C THR A 17 -14.47 17.74 3.32
N TYR A 18 -13.68 17.12 2.43
CA TYR A 18 -12.58 17.75 1.70
C TYR A 18 -12.97 18.17 0.28
N GLY A 19 -14.25 18.05 -0.08
CA GLY A 19 -14.74 18.36 -1.42
C GLY A 19 -14.29 17.33 -2.46
N TYR A 20 -14.13 16.07 -2.06
CA TYR A 20 -13.81 14.97 -2.98
C TYR A 20 -15.04 14.11 -3.24
N VAL A 21 -15.05 13.40 -4.38
CA VAL A 21 -16.10 12.47 -4.76
C VAL A 21 -15.50 11.12 -5.12
N ARG A 22 -16.09 10.05 -4.59
CA ARG A 22 -15.76 8.66 -4.96
C ARG A 22 -16.70 8.17 -6.04
N THR A 23 -16.14 7.58 -7.09
CA THR A 23 -16.87 6.92 -8.16
C THR A 23 -16.36 5.49 -8.34
N ALA A 24 -17.23 4.57 -8.73
CA ALA A 24 -16.81 3.25 -9.16
C ALA A 24 -15.97 3.39 -10.44
N ASP A 25 -14.82 2.72 -10.48
CA ASP A 25 -14.00 2.65 -11.70
C ASP A 25 -14.33 1.32 -12.40
N PRO A 26 -14.90 1.33 -13.61
CA PRO A 26 -15.25 0.11 -14.31
C PRO A 26 -14.02 -0.64 -14.84
N SER A 27 -12.87 0.04 -14.89
CA SER A 27 -11.64 -0.54 -15.41
C SER A 27 -10.81 -1.14 -14.28
N GLU A 28 -10.41 -2.39 -14.45
CA GLU A 28 -9.38 -2.99 -13.60
C GLU A 28 -8.09 -2.15 -13.71
N PRO A 29 -7.45 -1.79 -12.58
CA PRO A 29 -6.22 -1.03 -12.65
C PRO A 29 -5.08 -1.88 -13.22
N PRO A 30 -4.15 -1.27 -13.97
CA PRO A 30 -2.97 -1.96 -14.45
C PRO A 30 -2.24 -2.68 -13.32
N TYR A 31 -1.69 -3.87 -13.63
CA TYR A 31 -0.86 -4.66 -12.71
C TYR A 31 -1.56 -5.19 -11.46
N LEU A 32 -2.89 -5.19 -11.40
CA LEU A 32 -3.62 -5.78 -10.27
C LEU A 32 -3.24 -7.26 -10.07
N GLU A 33 -3.09 -8.01 -11.16
CA GLU A 33 -2.67 -9.42 -11.12
C GLU A 33 -1.29 -9.61 -10.44
N LEU A 34 -0.37 -8.67 -10.64
CA LEU A 34 0.93 -8.68 -9.94
C LEU A 34 0.77 -8.40 -8.45
N MET A 35 -0.15 -7.50 -8.09
CA MET A 35 -0.45 -7.24 -6.68
C MET A 35 -1.15 -8.44 -6.02
N GLU A 36 -1.98 -9.17 -6.77
CA GLU A 36 -2.59 -10.42 -6.32
C GLU A 36 -1.55 -11.51 -6.09
N SER A 37 -0.57 -11.67 -6.99
CA SER A 37 0.49 -12.67 -6.82
C SER A 37 1.31 -12.41 -5.54
N LEU A 38 1.55 -11.13 -5.22
CA LEU A 38 2.19 -10.72 -3.97
C LEU A 38 1.37 -11.03 -2.70
N LEU A 39 0.04 -11.19 -2.80
CA LEU A 39 -0.78 -11.65 -1.66
C LEU A 39 -0.59 -13.14 -1.38
N VAL A 40 -0.48 -13.94 -2.45
CA VAL A 40 -0.38 -15.40 -2.36
C VAL A 40 1.05 -15.84 -2.01
N GLY A 41 2.03 -14.99 -2.33
CA GLY A 41 3.45 -15.22 -2.08
C GLY A 41 4.15 -15.80 -3.31
N ALA A 42 5.48 -15.69 -3.33
CA ALA A 42 6.29 -15.86 -4.53
C ALA A 42 6.25 -17.22 -5.24
N GLY A 43 5.62 -18.24 -4.64
CA GLY A 43 5.59 -19.62 -5.15
C GLY A 43 4.25 -20.12 -5.69
N ASN A 44 3.19 -19.31 -5.72
CA ASN A 44 1.85 -19.77 -6.12
C ASN A 44 1.19 -18.79 -7.10
N LEU A 45 1.72 -18.76 -8.32
CA LEU A 45 1.18 -17.95 -9.44
C LEU A 45 -0.08 -18.53 -10.09
N ASN A 46 -0.56 -19.71 -9.65
CA ASN A 46 -1.66 -20.44 -10.29
C ASN A 46 -3.05 -20.20 -9.70
N SER A 47 -3.25 -19.20 -8.82
CA SER A 47 -4.61 -18.85 -8.41
C SER A 47 -5.22 -17.89 -9.43
N SER A 48 -6.06 -18.41 -10.31
CA SER A 48 -6.87 -17.62 -11.24
C SER A 48 -7.58 -16.48 -10.51
N SER A 49 -7.21 -15.27 -10.90
CA SER A 49 -7.85 -13.99 -10.59
C SER A 49 -9.29 -14.01 -11.08
N GLY A 50 -10.23 -13.73 -10.18
CA GLY A 50 -11.66 -13.83 -10.50
C GLY A 50 -12.53 -13.02 -9.56
N GLY A 51 -12.64 -11.72 -9.83
CA GLY A 51 -13.89 -10.95 -9.65
C GLY A 51 -14.25 -10.37 -8.29
N ASP A 52 -13.46 -10.52 -7.22
CA ASP A 52 -13.81 -9.96 -5.90
C ASP A 52 -13.24 -8.54 -5.63
N TRP A 53 -12.60 -7.93 -6.62
CA TRP A 53 -12.14 -6.56 -6.48
C TRP A 53 -13.19 -5.56 -6.92
N ALA A 54 -13.46 -4.59 -6.05
CA ALA A 54 -14.13 -3.37 -6.43
C ALA A 54 -13.09 -2.27 -6.64
N HIS A 55 -13.19 -1.55 -7.75
CA HIS A 55 -12.27 -0.48 -8.10
C HIS A 55 -12.97 0.87 -7.97
N PHE A 56 -12.21 1.85 -7.52
CA PHE A 56 -12.74 3.17 -7.25
C PHE A 56 -11.74 4.24 -7.62
N ARG A 57 -12.30 5.37 -8.04
CA ARG A 57 -11.58 6.63 -8.24
C ARG A 57 -12.11 7.67 -7.27
N ILE A 58 -11.21 8.53 -6.82
CA ILE A 58 -11.52 9.71 -6.04
C ILE A 58 -11.00 10.91 -6.82
N SER A 59 -11.90 11.84 -7.12
CA SER A 59 -11.56 13.09 -7.79
C SER A 59 -12.04 14.28 -6.97
N LEU A 60 -11.59 15.48 -7.34
CA LEU A 60 -12.14 16.71 -6.79
C LEU A 60 -13.61 16.86 -7.23
N ALA A 61 -14.50 17.25 -6.32
CA ALA A 61 -15.94 17.41 -6.60
C ALA A 61 -16.20 18.48 -7.66
N THR A 62 -15.37 19.53 -7.70
CA THR A 62 -15.49 20.65 -8.63
C THR A 62 -14.86 20.37 -9.98
N ASP A 63 -13.97 19.37 -10.08
CA ASP A 63 -13.28 19.01 -11.31
C ASP A 63 -12.89 17.52 -11.29
N SER A 64 -13.68 16.71 -11.99
CA SER A 64 -13.45 15.26 -12.06
C SER A 64 -12.18 14.86 -12.80
N SER A 65 -11.57 15.78 -13.57
CA SER A 65 -10.29 15.53 -14.26
C SER A 65 -9.10 15.48 -13.28
N VAL A 66 -9.25 16.11 -12.10
CA VAL A 66 -8.26 16.07 -11.01
C VAL A 66 -8.46 14.78 -10.20
N GLU A 67 -7.83 13.69 -10.64
CA GLU A 67 -7.88 12.38 -9.98
C GLU A 67 -6.92 12.30 -8.81
N ILE A 68 -7.45 12.38 -7.59
CA ILE A 68 -6.71 12.41 -6.32
C ILE A 68 -6.21 11.02 -5.94
N CYS A 69 -7.04 10.01 -6.11
CA CYS A 69 -6.67 8.64 -5.74
C CYS A 69 -7.40 7.62 -6.61
N ARG A 70 -6.71 6.52 -6.89
CA ARG A 70 -7.32 5.31 -7.42
C ARG A 70 -6.94 4.14 -6.54
N TYR A 71 -7.91 3.30 -6.23
CA TYR A 71 -7.70 2.15 -5.35
C TYR A 71 -8.60 0.99 -5.72
N SER A 72 -8.21 -0.19 -5.25
CA SER A 72 -8.98 -1.42 -5.34
C SER A 72 -9.10 -2.05 -3.98
N VAL A 73 -10.24 -2.66 -3.73
CA VAL A 73 -10.54 -3.28 -2.45
C VAL A 73 -11.25 -4.61 -2.66
N SER A 74 -10.82 -5.63 -1.94
CA SER A 74 -11.43 -6.96 -1.96
C SER A 74 -11.86 -7.33 -0.55
N ARG A 75 -13.16 -7.63 -0.41
CA ARG A 75 -13.75 -8.01 0.88
C ARG A 75 -13.43 -9.46 1.22
N ALA A 76 -13.42 -10.37 0.24
CA ALA A 76 -13.09 -11.76 0.46
C ALA A 76 -11.61 -11.94 0.81
N ARG A 77 -10.71 -11.24 0.10
CA ARG A 77 -9.27 -11.25 0.41
C ARG A 77 -8.91 -10.39 1.63
N ARG A 78 -9.81 -9.46 2.01
CA ARG A 78 -9.61 -8.48 3.10
C ARG A 78 -8.39 -7.62 2.83
N SER A 79 -8.30 -7.11 1.60
CA SER A 79 -7.13 -6.41 1.09
C SER A 79 -7.54 -5.08 0.48
N TYR A 80 -6.67 -4.09 0.62
CA TYR A 80 -6.84 -2.77 0.04
C TYR A 80 -5.55 -2.37 -0.67
N PHE A 81 -5.66 -2.00 -1.94
CA PHE A 81 -4.54 -1.59 -2.80
C PHE A 81 -4.75 -0.19 -3.32
N THR A 82 -3.80 0.70 -3.07
CA THR A 82 -3.77 2.00 -3.74
C THR A 82 -2.94 1.89 -5.02
N THR A 83 -3.45 2.41 -6.12
CA THR A 83 -2.78 2.42 -7.44
C THR A 83 -2.35 3.80 -7.92
N LYS A 84 -3.00 4.85 -7.42
CA LYS A 84 -2.55 6.24 -7.61
C LYS A 84 -2.92 7.05 -6.39
N ILE A 85 -2.02 7.93 -5.97
CA ILE A 85 -2.31 9.05 -5.07
C ILE A 85 -1.55 10.25 -5.58
N ASP A 86 -2.28 11.32 -5.85
CA ASP A 86 -1.71 12.60 -6.20
C ASP A 86 -2.47 13.70 -5.43
N LEU A 87 -1.96 14.01 -4.25
CA LEU A 87 -2.46 15.13 -3.45
C LEU A 87 -1.80 16.44 -3.88
N ASP A 88 -0.73 16.40 -4.67
CA ASP A 88 0.09 17.57 -4.99
C ASP A 88 -0.45 18.37 -6.15
N GLN A 89 -1.16 17.74 -7.09
CA GLN A 89 -1.96 18.41 -8.11
C GLN A 89 -3.06 19.33 -7.55
N LEU A 90 -3.39 19.22 -6.25
CA LEU A 90 -4.36 20.11 -5.61
C LEU A 90 -3.79 21.52 -5.50
N GLY A 91 -4.46 22.50 -6.12
CA GLY A 91 -4.03 23.89 -6.09
C GLY A 91 -3.91 24.47 -4.67
N PRO A 92 -3.16 25.58 -4.49
CA PRO A 92 -3.02 26.26 -3.21
C PRO A 92 -4.38 26.56 -2.57
N GLY A 93 -4.52 26.28 -1.27
CA GLY A 93 -5.77 26.51 -0.53
C GLY A 93 -6.83 25.42 -0.65
N SER A 94 -6.63 24.42 -1.52
CA SER A 94 -7.53 23.25 -1.57
C SER A 94 -7.42 22.43 -0.27
N PRO A 95 -8.54 21.99 0.34
CA PRO A 95 -8.50 21.07 1.47
C PRO A 95 -7.71 19.81 1.12
N ARG A 96 -6.78 19.40 1.99
CA ARG A 96 -5.93 18.21 1.80
C ARG A 96 -6.20 17.18 2.89
N MET A 97 -6.81 16.06 2.52
CA MET A 97 -6.96 14.91 3.41
C MET A 97 -5.61 14.21 3.57
N LYS A 98 -5.27 13.77 4.78
CA LYS A 98 -4.05 12.96 4.96
C LYS A 98 -4.26 11.60 4.31
N HIS A 99 -3.25 11.10 3.60
CA HIS A 99 -3.30 9.80 2.93
C HIS A 99 -3.79 8.67 3.85
N ARG A 100 -3.28 8.59 5.08
CA ARG A 100 -3.73 7.56 6.04
C ARG A 100 -5.23 7.62 6.36
N ASP A 101 -5.80 8.83 6.41
CA ASP A 101 -7.22 9.03 6.71
C ASP A 101 -8.05 8.62 5.47
N LEU A 102 -7.53 8.88 4.26
CA LEU A 102 -8.11 8.47 2.98
C LEU A 102 -8.23 6.93 2.88
N VAL A 103 -7.18 6.19 3.23
CA VAL A 103 -7.18 4.71 3.21
C VAL A 103 -8.25 4.15 4.16
N VAL A 104 -8.33 4.71 5.36
CA VAL A 104 -9.32 4.31 6.38
C VAL A 104 -10.74 4.57 5.89
N ASP A 105 -11.01 5.75 5.34
CA ASP A 105 -12.32 6.10 4.78
C ASP A 105 -12.69 5.19 3.61
N ASN A 106 -11.76 4.92 2.70
CA ASN A 106 -11.98 4.05 1.55
C ASN A 106 -12.35 2.61 1.96
N CYS A 107 -11.61 2.04 2.91
CA CYS A 107 -11.92 0.72 3.44
C CYS A 107 -13.32 0.67 4.06
N ARG A 108 -13.68 1.69 4.86
CA ARG A 108 -15.01 1.79 5.49
C ARG A 108 -16.12 1.92 4.45
N SER A 109 -15.94 2.81 3.47
CA SER A 109 -16.91 3.01 2.38
C SER A 109 -17.16 1.74 1.59
N ALA A 110 -16.13 0.90 1.43
CA ALA A 110 -16.25 -0.39 0.75
C ALA A 110 -16.79 -1.53 1.64
N GLY A 111 -17.14 -1.25 2.89
CA GLY A 111 -17.64 -2.25 3.84
C GLY A 111 -16.59 -3.26 4.28
N VAL A 112 -15.31 -2.88 4.26
CA VAL A 112 -14.21 -3.68 4.81
C VAL A 112 -14.10 -3.45 6.31
N ASP A 113 -14.08 -4.53 7.07
CA ASP A 113 -13.76 -4.49 8.49
C ASP A 113 -12.25 -4.32 8.69
N LEU A 114 -11.84 -3.11 9.12
CA LEU A 114 -10.44 -2.77 9.41
C LEU A 114 -9.80 -3.71 10.44
N ARG A 115 -10.57 -4.21 11.41
CA ARG A 115 -10.11 -5.20 12.39
C ARG A 115 -9.81 -6.56 11.78
N ARG A 116 -10.22 -6.81 10.53
CA ARG A 116 -10.00 -8.05 9.80
C ARG A 116 -9.12 -7.87 8.57
N LEU A 117 -8.74 -6.63 8.22
CA LEU A 117 -7.87 -6.35 7.08
C LEU A 117 -6.58 -7.17 7.18
N ARG A 118 -6.19 -7.81 6.09
CA ARG A 118 -5.03 -8.70 5.97
C ARG A 118 -3.87 -8.07 5.23
N ALA A 119 -4.14 -7.21 4.26
CA ALA A 119 -3.07 -6.62 3.47
C ALA A 119 -3.37 -5.18 3.02
N LEU A 120 -2.29 -4.40 2.93
CA LEU A 120 -2.25 -3.06 2.37
C LEU A 120 -1.23 -3.04 1.24
N GLY A 121 -1.68 -2.71 0.03
CA GLY A 121 -0.82 -2.69 -1.16
C GLY A 121 -0.64 -1.30 -1.74
N LEU A 122 0.52 -1.09 -2.33
CA LEU A 122 0.89 0.08 -3.11
C LEU A 122 1.33 -0.43 -4.48
N ASN A 123 0.51 -0.13 -5.47
CA ASN A 123 0.71 -0.56 -6.85
C ASN A 123 1.47 0.53 -7.61
N LEU A 124 2.44 0.10 -8.42
CA LEU A 124 3.34 0.91 -9.24
C LEU A 124 3.83 2.20 -8.57
N VAL A 125 4.84 2.07 -7.70
CA VAL A 125 5.59 3.18 -7.16
C VAL A 125 6.76 3.50 -8.09
N ALA A 126 6.69 4.63 -8.79
CA ALA A 126 7.78 5.16 -9.61
C ALA A 126 8.78 5.93 -8.74
N ASN A 127 9.55 5.19 -7.91
CA ASN A 127 10.60 5.75 -7.07
C ASN A 127 11.87 4.91 -7.25
N GLU A 128 12.83 5.45 -7.99
CA GLU A 128 14.06 4.75 -8.37
C GLU A 128 14.95 4.44 -7.17
N GLU A 129 15.02 5.32 -6.17
CA GLU A 129 15.78 5.09 -4.94
C GLU A 129 15.20 3.92 -4.15
N ALA A 130 13.88 3.86 -4.00
CA ALA A 130 13.18 2.78 -3.32
C ALA A 130 13.29 1.45 -4.09
N ALA A 131 13.20 1.50 -5.43
CA ALA A 131 13.40 0.32 -6.27
C ALA A 131 14.85 -0.21 -6.15
N THR A 132 15.83 0.69 -6.15
CA THR A 132 17.25 0.34 -5.96
C THR A 132 17.51 -0.26 -4.58
N ALA A 133 16.91 0.32 -3.53
CA ALA A 133 17.00 -0.23 -2.18
C ALA A 133 16.42 -1.65 -2.08
N ALA A 134 15.27 -1.90 -2.73
CA ALA A 134 14.69 -3.23 -2.81
C ALA A 134 15.59 -4.22 -3.57
N GLU A 135 16.23 -3.79 -4.66
CA GLU A 135 17.15 -4.64 -5.43
C GLU A 135 18.40 -5.02 -4.67
N ASN A 136 19.00 -4.06 -3.97
CA ASN A 136 20.10 -4.32 -3.06
C ASN A 136 19.71 -5.33 -1.96
N ALA A 137 18.46 -5.27 -1.47
CA ALA A 137 17.94 -6.22 -0.50
C ALA A 137 17.74 -7.63 -1.10
N PHE A 138 17.39 -7.74 -2.39
CA PHE A 138 17.31 -9.01 -3.10
C PHE A 138 18.71 -9.62 -3.31
N ASP A 139 19.67 -8.82 -3.79
CA ASP A 139 21.04 -9.27 -4.04
C ASP A 139 21.71 -9.75 -2.75
N ALA A 140 21.52 -9.01 -1.64
CA ALA A 140 22.07 -9.40 -0.35
C ALA A 140 21.52 -10.74 0.17
N ARG A 141 20.34 -11.17 -0.31
CA ARG A 141 19.73 -12.46 0.03
C ARG A 141 20.12 -13.58 -0.95
N GLY A 142 20.98 -13.29 -1.94
CA GLY A 142 21.38 -14.25 -2.97
C GLY A 142 20.22 -14.70 -3.86
N LEU A 143 19.19 -13.86 -4.03
CA LEU A 143 18.10 -14.16 -4.94
C LEU A 143 18.58 -13.94 -6.37
N GLU A 144 18.86 -15.03 -7.08
CA GLU A 144 19.32 -15.01 -8.46
C GLU A 144 18.25 -14.46 -9.41
N TRP A 145 18.73 -13.82 -10.47
CA TRP A 145 17.92 -13.18 -11.50
C TRP A 145 17.63 -14.17 -12.63
N ASP A 146 16.37 -14.27 -13.05
CA ASP A 146 15.94 -15.16 -14.14
C ASP A 146 16.11 -14.56 -15.55
N GLY A 147 16.58 -13.31 -15.66
CA GLY A 147 16.81 -12.65 -16.94
C GLY A 147 15.60 -11.91 -17.52
N GLU A 148 14.38 -12.13 -17.01
CA GLU A 148 13.12 -11.61 -17.59
C GLU A 148 12.66 -10.29 -16.95
N GLY A 149 13.26 -9.90 -15.81
CA GLY A 149 13.20 -8.50 -15.33
C GLY A 149 12.28 -8.21 -14.14
N ASP A 150 11.57 -9.23 -13.62
CA ASP A 150 10.80 -9.13 -12.38
C ASP A 150 11.60 -9.75 -11.21
N ARG A 151 11.64 -9.09 -10.05
CA ARG A 151 12.21 -9.66 -8.82
C ARG A 151 11.18 -9.58 -7.71
N MET A 152 10.79 -10.73 -7.16
CA MET A 152 9.84 -10.82 -6.06
C MET A 152 10.44 -11.47 -4.83
N ALA A 153 10.22 -10.90 -3.64
CA ALA A 153 10.56 -11.57 -2.39
C ALA A 153 9.62 -11.20 -1.25
N ASP A 154 9.44 -12.16 -0.34
CA ASP A 154 8.86 -11.92 0.98
C ASP A 154 9.96 -11.44 1.94
N LEU A 155 9.87 -10.18 2.31
CA LEU A 155 10.74 -9.50 3.26
C LEU A 155 10.05 -9.49 4.62
N VAL A 156 10.50 -10.34 5.53
CA VAL A 156 10.12 -10.26 6.94
C VAL A 156 11.03 -9.22 7.58
N ARG A 157 10.51 -8.39 8.50
CA ARG A 157 11.36 -7.52 9.32
C ARG A 157 12.13 -8.41 10.31
N VAL A 158 13.23 -8.99 9.86
CA VAL A 158 13.98 -9.96 10.65
C VAL A 158 14.97 -9.22 11.56
N PHE A 159 14.80 -9.40 12.87
CA PHE A 159 15.72 -8.91 13.90
C PHE A 159 16.83 -9.92 14.25
N THR A 160 16.88 -11.09 13.61
CA THR A 160 17.91 -12.10 13.85
C THR A 160 19.13 -11.86 12.97
N ALA A 161 20.31 -12.16 13.50
CA ALA A 161 21.64 -11.86 12.97
C ALA A 161 21.85 -12.32 11.51
N TYR A 162 21.40 -11.53 10.55
CA TYR A 162 21.88 -11.59 9.18
C TYR A 162 23.21 -10.83 9.08
N ALA A 163 24.00 -11.15 8.05
CA ALA A 163 25.18 -10.37 7.71
C ALA A 163 24.81 -8.88 7.60
N VAL A 164 25.67 -8.00 8.14
CA VAL A 164 25.41 -6.56 8.30
C VAL A 164 24.88 -5.91 7.01
N ALA A 165 25.40 -6.30 5.84
CA ALA A 165 24.97 -5.79 4.54
C ALA A 165 23.49 -6.08 4.22
N VAL A 166 22.99 -7.28 4.56
CA VAL A 166 21.59 -7.66 4.41
C VAL A 166 20.72 -6.78 5.30
N LEU A 167 21.13 -6.62 6.56
CA LEU A 167 20.39 -5.80 7.52
C LEU A 167 20.36 -4.32 7.09
N THR A 168 21.46 -3.78 6.57
CA THR A 168 21.54 -2.39 6.08
C THR A 168 20.63 -2.17 4.87
N ALA A 169 20.63 -3.06 3.88
CA ALA A 169 19.78 -2.92 2.70
C ALA A 169 18.28 -2.99 3.07
N TYR A 170 17.92 -3.92 3.96
CA TYR A 170 16.55 -4.03 4.47
C TYR A 170 16.16 -2.80 5.29
N ASN A 171 17.01 -2.35 6.21
CA ASN A 171 16.71 -1.19 7.04
C ASN A 171 16.49 0.06 6.18
N ARG A 172 17.28 0.30 5.12
CA ARG A 172 16.99 1.40 4.18
C ARG A 172 15.59 1.30 3.58
N LEU A 173 15.19 0.11 3.17
CA LEU A 173 13.85 -0.11 2.64
C LEU A 173 12.74 0.09 3.69
N PHE A 174 12.93 -0.27 4.95
CA PHE A 174 11.90 -0.12 5.99
C PHE A 174 11.90 1.26 6.65
N ASP A 175 13.09 1.80 6.92
CA ASP A 175 13.33 2.97 7.76
C ASP A 175 13.41 4.26 6.93
N ASP A 176 13.80 4.17 5.65
CA ASP A 176 13.91 5.34 4.76
C ASP A 176 12.79 5.38 3.69
N ASN A 177 11.96 4.33 3.55
CA ASN A 177 10.85 4.35 2.59
C ASN A 177 9.64 5.10 3.18
N PRO A 178 9.32 6.31 2.68
CA PRO A 178 8.26 7.15 3.25
C PRO A 178 6.87 6.48 3.17
N LEU A 179 6.67 5.58 2.22
CA LEU A 179 5.40 4.88 2.05
C LEU A 179 5.18 3.83 3.15
N LEU A 180 6.21 3.03 3.46
CA LEU A 180 6.15 2.05 4.53
C LEU A 180 6.07 2.71 5.91
N ILE A 181 6.87 3.76 6.12
CA ILE A 181 6.78 4.60 7.32
C ILE A 181 5.35 5.15 7.47
N GLY A 182 4.74 5.61 6.37
CA GLY A 182 3.36 6.08 6.34
C GLY A 182 2.35 5.02 6.79
N GLN A 183 2.47 3.79 6.29
CA GLN A 183 1.60 2.67 6.68
C GLN A 183 1.79 2.28 8.16
N VAL A 184 3.02 2.23 8.66
CA VAL A 184 3.30 1.97 10.09
C VAL A 184 2.65 3.04 10.97
N LYS A 185 2.85 4.32 10.64
CA LYS A 185 2.24 5.45 11.37
C LYS A 185 0.71 5.40 11.31
N MET A 186 0.12 4.98 10.18
CA MET A 186 -1.32 4.78 10.07
C MET A 186 -1.82 3.72 11.05
N LEU A 187 -1.22 2.52 11.05
CA LEU A 187 -1.62 1.43 11.93
C LEU A 187 -1.49 1.81 13.42
N GLN A 188 -0.49 2.62 13.77
CA GLN A 188 -0.33 3.15 15.13
C GLN A 188 -1.41 4.17 15.49
N ASN A 189 -1.71 5.13 14.62
CA ASN A 189 -2.72 6.16 14.89
C ASN A 189 -4.14 5.59 14.98
N TYR A 190 -4.42 4.56 14.18
CA TYR A 190 -5.71 3.88 14.10
C TYR A 190 -5.71 2.52 14.82
N GLN A 191 -4.83 2.33 15.82
CA GLN A 191 -4.59 1.03 16.46
C GLN A 191 -5.87 0.33 16.94
N SER A 192 -6.78 1.06 17.57
CA SER A 192 -8.06 0.52 18.08
C SER A 192 -9.01 0.07 16.96
N GLU A 193 -8.91 0.69 15.79
CA GLU A 193 -9.73 0.37 14.62
C GLU A 193 -9.19 -0.80 13.82
N PHE A 194 -7.87 -0.92 13.72
CA PHE A 194 -7.21 -2.07 13.09
C PHE A 194 -7.11 -3.29 14.02
N GLY A 195 -7.58 -3.18 15.26
CA GLY A 195 -7.52 -4.26 16.24
C GLY A 195 -6.09 -4.58 16.67
N GLY A 196 -5.24 -3.57 16.82
CA GLY A 196 -3.84 -3.74 17.21
C GLY A 196 -2.95 -4.34 16.12
N ALA A 197 -3.38 -4.32 14.85
CA ALA A 197 -2.60 -4.90 13.77
C ALA A 197 -1.25 -4.19 13.57
N ALA A 198 -0.25 -4.96 13.17
CA ALA A 198 1.07 -4.50 12.77
C ALA A 198 1.50 -5.19 11.47
N ILE A 199 2.46 -4.60 10.75
CA ILE A 199 3.07 -5.24 9.59
C ILE A 199 3.86 -6.47 10.06
N ASP A 200 3.56 -7.61 9.48
CA ASP A 200 4.21 -8.89 9.73
C ASP A 200 5.35 -9.14 8.74
N LYS A 201 5.00 -9.08 7.45
CA LYS A 201 5.90 -9.22 6.32
C LYS A 201 5.52 -8.25 5.22
N ILE A 202 6.46 -7.98 4.33
CA ILE A 202 6.25 -7.18 3.13
C ILE A 202 6.65 -8.02 1.93
N SER A 203 5.75 -8.21 0.99
CA SER A 203 6.08 -8.78 -0.32
C SER A 203 6.37 -7.64 -1.27
N ILE A 204 7.52 -7.70 -1.93
CA ILE A 204 7.94 -6.66 -2.87
C ILE A 204 8.20 -7.29 -4.23
N LEU A 205 7.77 -6.59 -5.28
CA LEU A 205 8.19 -6.85 -6.66
C LEU A 205 8.83 -5.60 -7.27
N THR A 206 10.00 -5.74 -7.89
CA THR A 206 10.53 -4.73 -8.82
C THR A 206 10.40 -5.23 -10.25
N ARG A 207 9.98 -4.36 -11.16
CA ARG A 207 9.75 -4.67 -12.58
C ARG A 207 10.12 -3.51 -13.46
N LYS A 208 10.71 -3.77 -14.63
CA LYS A 208 10.82 -2.75 -15.69
C LYS A 208 9.46 -2.53 -16.33
N VAL A 209 9.00 -1.29 -16.31
CA VAL A 209 7.64 -0.94 -16.76
C VAL A 209 7.73 -0.22 -18.10
N PRO A 210 7.23 -0.80 -19.21
CA PRO A 210 7.31 -0.18 -20.53
C PRO A 210 6.67 1.21 -20.59
N SER A 211 5.55 1.40 -19.89
CA SER A 211 4.84 2.68 -19.82
C SER A 211 5.60 3.78 -19.07
N LEU A 212 6.68 3.43 -18.35
CA LEU A 212 7.56 4.37 -17.66
C LEU A 212 8.92 4.48 -18.38
N GLN A 213 8.96 4.33 -19.71
CA GLN A 213 10.21 4.33 -20.50
C GLN A 213 11.22 3.30 -19.97
N TYR A 214 10.73 2.14 -19.52
CA TYR A 214 11.52 1.06 -18.92
C TYR A 214 12.21 1.42 -17.60
N GLN A 215 11.80 2.48 -16.92
CA GLN A 215 12.15 2.70 -15.52
C GLN A 215 11.62 1.56 -14.63
N ARG A 216 12.27 1.34 -13.50
CA ARG A 216 11.88 0.31 -12.54
C ARG A 216 10.72 0.78 -11.68
N GLY A 217 9.60 0.09 -11.79
CA GLY A 217 8.46 0.20 -10.89
C GLY A 217 8.62 -0.70 -9.68
N LEU A 218 8.14 -0.24 -8.54
CA LEU A 218 8.13 -0.97 -7.29
C LEU A 218 6.68 -1.27 -6.87
N PHE A 219 6.41 -2.52 -6.52
CA PHE A 219 5.11 -3.00 -6.06
C PHE A 219 5.28 -3.55 -4.65
N ILE A 220 4.44 -3.12 -3.71
CA ILE A 220 4.61 -3.41 -2.29
C ILE A 220 3.29 -3.90 -1.71
N VAL A 221 3.32 -5.04 -1.01
CA VAL A 221 2.19 -5.55 -0.22
C VAL A 221 2.65 -5.76 1.21
N SER A 222 2.11 -4.96 2.13
CA SER A 222 2.28 -5.13 3.57
C SER A 222 1.22 -6.07 4.12
N HIS A 223 1.65 -7.21 4.64
CA HIS A 223 0.79 -8.22 5.27
C HIS A 223 0.66 -7.92 6.76
N LEU A 224 -0.57 -7.96 7.27
CA LEU A 224 -0.89 -7.55 8.63
C LEU A 224 -1.10 -8.76 9.55
N ARG A 225 -0.42 -8.77 10.71
CA ARG A 225 -0.74 -9.67 11.81
C ARG A 225 -1.31 -8.93 13.01
N ARG A 226 -1.97 -9.68 13.87
CA ARG A 226 -2.43 -9.24 15.19
C ARG A 226 -1.73 -10.10 16.25
N LYS A 227 -1.48 -9.52 17.42
CA LYS A 227 -0.96 -10.25 18.58
C LYS A 227 -2.08 -11.01 19.27
#